data_AF-A0A5B8U2G4-F1
#
_entry.id   AF-A0A5B8U2G4-F1
#
_cell.length_a   1.000
_cell.length_b   1.000
_cell.length_c   1.000
_cell.angle_alpha   90.00
_cell.angle_beta   90.00
_cell.angle_gamma   90.00
#
_symmetry.space_group_name_H-M   'P 1'
#
loop_
_entity.id
_entity.type
_entity.pdbx_description
1 polymer ?
#
loop_
_entity_poly.entity_id
_entity_poly.type
_entity_poly.pdbx_seq_one_letter_code
_entity_poly.pdbx_strand_id
1 'polypeptide(L)'
;MGRRCSRSPSRAAAWPPSPTVFDGRSDHGPFIEAGIPAGGTFSGAEEIKAAEEAQAYGGAAGVAYDTCRHQACDTLADPNLQAFDEFSDAASHAVATLAQRPTDLTDERAPAPGAPQPPGAGVPQAGRRALS
;
A
#
# COMPACT_ATOMS: atom_id res chain seq x y z
N MET A 1 2.84 32.44 7.14
CA MET A 1 3.92 31.60 7.69
C MET A 1 3.52 30.13 7.53
N GLY A 2 3.62 29.56 6.33
CA GLY A 2 3.27 28.16 6.08
C GLY A 2 4.48 27.29 6.38
N ARG A 3 4.42 26.47 7.44
CA ARG A 3 5.44 25.45 7.67
C ARG A 3 5.35 24.46 6.52
N ARG A 4 6.34 24.49 5.62
CA ARG A 4 6.55 23.36 4.71
C ARG A 4 6.80 22.15 5.58
N CYS A 5 6.07 21.06 5.36
CA CYS A 5 6.48 19.76 5.87
C CYS A 5 7.84 19.45 5.23
N SER A 6 8.92 19.76 5.94
CA SER A 6 10.25 19.32 5.55
C SER A 6 10.23 17.81 5.58
N ARG A 7 10.45 17.16 4.43
CA ARG A 7 10.75 15.72 4.41
C ARG A 7 11.92 15.50 5.37
N SER A 8 11.70 14.65 6.37
CA SER A 8 12.74 14.32 7.33
C SER A 8 13.94 13.72 6.58
N PRO A 9 15.19 14.18 6.82
CA PRO A 9 16.36 13.81 6.02
C PRO A 9 16.87 12.37 6.25
N SER A 10 16.11 11.52 6.97
CA SER A 10 16.59 10.23 7.47
C SER A 10 15.69 9.05 7.09
N ARG A 11 15.03 9.06 5.93
CA ARG A 11 14.42 7.82 5.43
C ARG A 11 15.53 6.90 4.95
N ALA A 12 15.64 5.74 5.57
CA ALA A 12 16.32 4.60 4.97
C ALA A 12 15.77 4.40 3.54
N ALA A 13 16.56 3.79 2.66
CA ALA A 13 16.06 3.40 1.36
C ALA A 13 14.80 2.54 1.56
N ALA A 14 13.69 2.93 0.91
CA ALA A 14 12.43 2.19 1.01
C ALA A 14 12.64 0.74 0.59
N TRP A 15 12.00 -0.19 1.30
CA TRP A 15 12.07 -1.59 0.94
C TRP A 15 11.46 -1.84 -0.44
N PRO A 16 12.08 -2.73 -1.26
CA PRO A 16 11.48 -3.08 -2.54
C PRO A 16 10.11 -3.75 -2.32
N PRO A 17 9.06 -3.40 -3.08
CA PRO A 17 7.79 -4.09 -2.97
C PRO A 17 7.93 -5.53 -3.48
N SER A 18 7.32 -6.48 -2.77
CA SER A 18 7.17 -7.87 -3.21
C SER A 18 5.70 -8.25 -3.26
N PRO A 19 5.20 -8.89 -4.33
CA PRO A 19 3.81 -9.29 -4.42
C PRO A 19 3.50 -10.45 -3.47
N THR A 20 2.33 -10.39 -2.83
CA THR A 20 1.73 -11.53 -2.12
C THR A 20 0.47 -11.94 -2.85
N VAL A 21 0.25 -13.25 -3.00
CA VAL A 21 -0.94 -13.79 -3.64
C VAL A 21 -2.15 -13.60 -2.71
N PHE A 22 -3.29 -13.19 -3.28
CA PHE A 22 -4.55 -13.22 -2.55
C PHE A 22 -4.99 -14.67 -2.32
N ASP A 23 -5.10 -15.04 -1.05
CA ASP A 23 -5.49 -16.38 -0.59
C ASP A 23 -6.91 -16.40 0.01
N GLY A 24 -7.60 -15.26 0.02
CA GLY A 24 -8.94 -15.11 0.57
C GLY A 24 -9.00 -15.02 2.10
N ARG A 25 -7.88 -14.94 2.81
CA ARG A 25 -7.83 -14.92 4.28
C ARG A 25 -8.01 -13.53 4.90
N SER A 26 -8.46 -12.53 4.14
CA SER A 26 -8.71 -11.17 4.61
C SER A 26 -9.91 -10.55 3.87
N ASP A 27 -10.37 -9.38 4.32
CA ASP A 27 -11.63 -8.74 3.92
C ASP A 27 -11.72 -8.35 2.44
N HIS A 28 -10.62 -8.43 1.69
CA HIS A 28 -10.62 -8.25 0.24
C HIS A 28 -11.37 -9.38 -0.50
N GLY A 29 -11.52 -10.56 0.11
CA GLY A 29 -12.14 -11.74 -0.53
C GLY A 29 -13.53 -11.46 -1.11
N PRO A 30 -14.52 -11.01 -0.30
CA PRO A 30 -15.87 -10.72 -0.79
C PRO A 30 -15.94 -9.66 -1.91
N PHE A 31 -15.01 -8.69 -1.94
CA PHE A 31 -14.94 -7.72 -3.03
C PHE A 31 -14.51 -8.38 -4.35
N ILE A 32 -13.46 -9.21 -4.28
CA ILE A 32 -12.97 -9.95 -5.45
C ILE A 32 -14.05 -10.90 -5.97
N GLU A 33 -14.75 -11.62 -5.09
CA GLU A 33 -15.86 -12.51 -5.45
C GLU A 33 -17.01 -11.77 -6.17
N ALA A 34 -17.24 -10.50 -5.82
CA ALA A 34 -18.22 -9.63 -6.47
C ALA A 34 -17.71 -8.97 -7.76
N GLY A 35 -16.49 -9.29 -8.21
CA GLY A 35 -15.87 -8.68 -9.40
C GLY A 35 -15.35 -7.25 -9.18
N ILE A 36 -15.20 -6.82 -7.93
CA ILE A 36 -14.64 -5.51 -7.57
C ILE A 36 -13.12 -5.65 -7.44
N PRO A 37 -12.32 -4.88 -8.20
CA PRO A 37 -10.86 -4.90 -8.06
C PRO A 37 -10.42 -4.53 -6.64
N ALA A 38 -9.55 -5.35 -6.07
CA ALA A 38 -9.02 -5.16 -4.71
C ALA A 38 -7.48 -5.18 -4.70
N GLY A 39 -6.91 -4.48 -3.71
CA GLY A 39 -5.48 -4.28 -3.51
C GLY A 39 -5.20 -4.06 -2.03
N GLY A 40 -3.94 -4.18 -1.60
CA GLY A 40 -3.57 -3.95 -0.22
C GLY A 40 -2.08 -4.05 0.04
N THR A 41 -1.73 -3.87 1.30
CA THR A 41 -0.36 -4.01 1.81
C THR A 41 -0.34 -5.11 2.87
N PHE A 42 0.72 -5.93 2.91
CA PHE A 42 0.85 -7.03 3.87
C PHE A 42 2.31 -7.20 4.29
N SER A 43 2.60 -7.17 5.60
CA SER A 43 3.96 -7.26 6.16
C SER A 43 4.41 -8.69 6.46
N GLY A 44 3.58 -9.69 6.14
CA GLY A 44 3.76 -11.08 6.53
C GLY A 44 3.03 -11.42 7.84
N ALA A 45 2.91 -12.72 8.11
CA ALA A 45 2.18 -13.27 9.23
C ALA A 45 2.93 -14.45 9.88
N GLU A 46 2.33 -15.64 9.95
CA GLU A 46 2.93 -16.84 10.53
C GLU A 46 4.02 -17.46 9.65
N GLU A 47 4.15 -17.02 8.39
CA GLU A 47 5.08 -17.59 7.43
C GLU A 47 6.53 -17.33 7.82
N ILE A 48 7.41 -18.28 7.50
CA ILE A 48 8.83 -18.19 7.82
C ILE A 48 9.53 -17.30 6.79
N LYS A 49 10.18 -16.23 7.26
CA LYS A 49 10.98 -15.33 6.44
C LYS A 49 12.17 -16.05 5.83
N ALA A 50 12.28 -15.99 4.51
CA ALA A 50 13.40 -16.55 3.76
C ALA A 50 14.70 -15.75 3.99
N ALA A 51 15.85 -16.36 3.67
CA ALA A 51 17.15 -15.71 3.85
C ALA A 51 17.29 -14.47 2.96
N GLU A 52 16.77 -14.54 1.74
CA GLU A 52 16.77 -13.46 0.75
C GLU A 52 15.89 -12.28 1.20
N GLU A 53 14.78 -12.58 1.86
CA GLU A 53 13.86 -11.57 2.40
C GLU A 53 14.47 -10.87 3.63
N ALA A 54 15.18 -11.61 4.49
CA ALA A 54 15.93 -11.00 5.59
C ALA A 54 17.08 -10.10 5.08
N GLN A 55 17.68 -10.42 3.93
CA GLN A 55 18.68 -9.54 3.30
C GLN A 55 18.04 -8.27 2.73
N ALA A 56 16.85 -8.38 2.11
CA ALA A 56 16.16 -7.25 1.50
C ALA A 56 15.48 -6.32 2.53
N TYR A 57 14.88 -6.90 3.57
CA TYR A 57 13.98 -6.22 4.51
C TYR A 57 14.50 -6.19 5.94
N GLY A 58 15.64 -6.83 6.21
CA GLY A 58 16.15 -7.01 7.56
C GLY A 58 15.35 -8.04 8.39
N GLY A 59 15.63 -8.05 9.69
CA GLY A 59 15.12 -9.05 10.62
C GLY A 59 15.86 -10.39 10.53
N ALA A 60 15.29 -11.44 11.11
CA ALA A 60 15.89 -12.76 11.17
C ALA A 60 15.26 -13.71 10.14
N ALA A 61 16.12 -14.35 9.34
CA ALA A 61 15.70 -15.47 8.49
C ALA A 61 15.37 -16.71 9.35
N GLY A 62 14.47 -17.55 8.86
CA GLY A 62 14.06 -18.77 9.58
C GLY A 62 13.12 -18.51 10.76
N VAL A 63 12.66 -17.26 10.94
CA VAL A 63 11.70 -16.85 11.95
C VAL A 63 10.43 -16.37 11.24
N ALA A 64 9.26 -16.53 11.89
CA ALA A 64 8.01 -15.99 11.38
C ALA A 64 8.10 -14.46 11.19
N TYR A 65 7.39 -13.92 10.21
CA TYR A 65 7.30 -12.46 10.01
C TYR A 65 6.77 -11.75 11.26
N ASP A 66 5.72 -12.30 11.85
CA ASP A 66 5.19 -11.91 13.15
C ASP A 66 5.12 -13.13 14.08
N THR A 67 6.08 -13.21 15.01
CA THR A 67 6.14 -14.27 16.02
C THR A 67 5.02 -14.22 17.05
N CYS A 68 4.31 -13.09 17.15
CA CYS A 68 3.23 -12.85 18.10
C CYS A 68 1.84 -12.93 17.45
N ARG A 69 1.73 -13.28 16.16
CA ARG A 69 0.44 -13.38 15.48
C ARG A 69 -0.55 -14.28 16.22
N HIS A 70 -1.72 -13.73 16.54
CA HIS A 70 -2.79 -14.39 17.30
C HIS A 70 -2.34 -14.91 18.68
N GLN A 71 -1.26 -14.36 19.24
CA GLN A 71 -0.79 -14.64 20.59
C GLN A 71 -1.05 -13.45 21.52
N ALA A 72 -0.98 -13.68 22.83
CA ALA A 72 -1.18 -12.62 23.82
C ALA A 72 -0.11 -11.51 23.78
N CYS A 73 1.02 -11.72 23.10
CA CYS A 73 2.08 -10.74 22.96
C CYS A 73 1.88 -9.75 21.80
N ASP A 74 0.86 -9.94 20.94
CA ASP A 74 0.47 -8.97 19.91
C ASP A 74 -0.08 -7.69 20.57
N THR A 75 0.83 -6.75 20.81
CA THR A 75 0.61 -5.53 21.59
C THR A 75 1.45 -4.40 21.01
N LEU A 76 1.28 -3.18 21.52
CA LEU A 76 2.08 -2.03 21.13
C LEU A 76 3.52 -2.04 21.71
N ALA A 77 3.95 -3.14 22.34
CA ALA A 77 5.24 -3.20 23.01
C ALA A 77 6.44 -3.18 22.05
N ASP A 78 6.32 -3.79 20.87
CA ASP A 78 7.43 -3.87 19.91
C ASP A 78 6.97 -3.90 18.42
N PRO A 79 6.21 -2.91 17.93
CA PRO A 79 5.91 -2.82 16.51
C PRO A 79 7.15 -2.35 15.72
N ASN A 80 7.34 -2.89 14.52
CA ASN A 80 8.34 -2.34 13.59
C ASN A 80 7.84 -1.00 13.01
N LEU A 81 8.30 0.11 13.60
CA LEU A 81 7.85 1.45 13.21
C LEU A 81 8.30 1.86 11.79
N GLN A 82 9.38 1.30 11.27
CA GLN A 82 9.78 1.53 9.88
C GLN A 82 8.78 0.87 8.92
N ALA A 83 8.43 -0.40 9.18
CA ALA A 83 7.40 -1.09 8.42
C ALA A 83 6.07 -0.32 8.49
N PHE A 84 5.69 0.15 9.68
CA PHE A 84 4.48 0.96 9.83
C PHE A 84 4.50 2.25 9.01
N ASP A 85 5.61 3.02 8.99
CA ASP A 85 5.76 4.24 8.18
C ASP A 85 5.65 3.93 6.67
N GLU A 86 6.40 2.94 6.19
CA GLU A 86 6.44 2.58 4.76
C GLU A 86 5.09 2.05 4.26
N PHE A 87 4.42 1.21 5.05
CA PHE A 87 3.12 0.64 4.69
C PHE A 87 2.00 1.68 4.77
N SER A 88 2.03 2.57 5.76
CA SER A 88 1.07 3.69 5.88
C SER A 88 1.18 4.65 4.69
N ASP A 89 2.41 4.93 4.25
CA ASP A 89 2.66 5.75 3.07
C ASP A 89 2.22 5.06 1.79
N ALA A 90 2.50 3.76 1.63
CA ALA A 90 2.05 2.99 0.48
C ALA A 90 0.51 2.96 0.38
N ALA A 91 -0.19 2.71 1.49
CA ALA A 91 -1.64 2.73 1.55
C ALA A 91 -2.20 4.12 1.20
N SER A 92 -1.63 5.17 1.81
CA SER A 92 -2.03 6.56 1.55
C SER A 92 -1.79 6.96 0.09
N HIS A 93 -0.66 6.55 -0.47
CA HIS A 93 -0.31 6.80 -1.87
C HIS A 93 -1.27 6.09 -2.83
N ALA A 94 -1.58 4.81 -2.57
CA ALA A 94 -2.52 4.06 -3.38
C ALA A 94 -3.91 4.72 -3.40
N VAL A 95 -4.45 5.07 -2.22
CA VAL A 95 -5.74 5.77 -2.11
C VAL A 95 -5.72 7.09 -2.87
N ALA A 96 -4.72 7.94 -2.64
CA ALA A 96 -4.61 9.24 -3.30
C ALA A 96 -4.49 9.11 -4.82
N THR A 97 -3.75 8.11 -5.30
CA THR A 97 -3.52 7.87 -6.73
C THR A 97 -4.79 7.35 -7.41
N LEU A 98 -5.46 6.38 -6.80
CA LEU A 98 -6.69 5.79 -7.34
C LEU A 98 -7.86 6.77 -7.31
N ALA A 99 -7.97 7.60 -6.28
CA ALA A 99 -9.01 8.63 -6.19
C ALA A 99 -8.88 9.73 -7.27
N GLN A 100 -7.68 9.93 -7.80
CA GLN A 100 -7.41 10.90 -8.87
C GLN A 100 -7.41 10.27 -10.27
N ARG A 101 -7.64 8.97 -10.37
CA ARG A 101 -7.63 8.27 -11.65
C ARG A 101 -8.86 8.69 -12.48
N PRO A 102 -8.70 9.00 -13.78
CA PRO A 102 -9.80 9.46 -14.62
C PRO A 102 -10.73 8.34 -15.09
N THR A 103 -10.33 7.07 -14.89
CA THR A 103 -11.01 5.88 -15.38
C THR A 103 -11.13 4.82 -14.28
N ASP A 104 -12.12 3.95 -14.43
CA ASP A 104 -12.32 2.81 -13.53
C ASP A 104 -11.12 1.83 -13.59
N LEU A 105 -10.95 1.02 -12.55
CA LEU A 105 -9.94 -0.04 -12.50
C LEU A 105 -10.24 -1.18 -13.47
N THR A 106 -11.50 -1.34 -13.85
CA THR A 106 -11.97 -2.32 -14.84
C THR A 106 -11.82 -1.84 -16.28
N ASP A 107 -11.44 -0.57 -16.50
CA ASP A 107 -11.19 -0.05 -17.84
C ASP A 107 -9.80 -0.47 -18.34
N GLU A 108 -9.77 -1.50 -19.19
CA GLU A 108 -8.54 -2.04 -19.78
C GLU A 108 -7.79 -1.06 -20.70
N ARG A 109 -8.39 0.09 -21.05
CA ARG A 109 -7.73 1.15 -21.85
C ARG A 109 -6.95 2.15 -21.00
N ALA A 110 -7.08 2.07 -19.68
CA ALA A 110 -6.40 2.98 -18.78
C ALA A 110 -4.89 2.73 -18.72
N PRO A 111 -4.05 3.78 -18.62
CA PRO A 111 -2.62 3.62 -18.45
C PRO A 111 -2.29 2.92 -17.11
N ALA A 112 -1.22 2.13 -17.11
CA ALA A 112 -0.76 1.42 -15.92
C ALA A 112 -0.39 2.39 -14.78
N PRO A 113 -0.56 1.99 -13.50
CA PRO A 113 -0.12 2.79 -12.36
C PRO A 113 1.36 3.17 -12.48
N GLY A 114 1.67 4.47 -12.34
CA GLY A 114 3.05 4.99 -12.43
C GLY A 114 3.50 5.47 -13.81
N ALA A 115 2.64 5.41 -14.84
CA ALA A 115 2.95 6.04 -16.12
C ALA A 115 3.09 7.57 -15.97
N PRO A 116 4.08 8.21 -16.62
CA PRO A 116 4.19 9.67 -16.64
C PRO A 116 2.89 10.28 -17.17
N GLN A 117 2.26 11.15 -16.39
CA GLN A 117 1.14 11.94 -16.89
C GLN A 117 1.63 12.86 -18.01
N PRO A 118 0.96 12.92 -19.17
CA PRO A 118 1.35 13.87 -20.21
C PRO A 118 1.21 15.30 -19.68
N PRO A 119 2.17 16.19 -19.97
CA PRO A 119 2.11 17.58 -19.49
C PRO A 119 0.86 18.26 -20.06
N GLY A 120 -0.03 18.74 -19.17
CA GLY A 120 -1.18 19.57 -19.54
C GLY A 120 -2.57 18.96 -19.37
N ALA A 121 -2.73 17.77 -18.77
CA ALA A 121 -4.04 17.30 -18.33
C ALA A 121 -4.49 18.09 -17.08
N GLY A 122 -4.99 19.31 -17.30
CA GLY A 122 -5.65 20.08 -16.26
C GLY A 122 -6.84 19.30 -15.69
N VAL A 123 -7.02 19.37 -14.38
CA VAL A 123 -8.20 18.81 -13.70
C VAL A 123 -9.45 19.43 -14.32
N PRO A 124 -10.35 18.67 -14.98
CA PRO A 124 -11.62 19.23 -15.39
C PRO A 124 -12.40 19.57 -14.13
N GLN A 125 -12.63 20.87 -13.92
CA GLN A 125 -13.47 21.33 -12.83
C GLN A 125 -14.86 20.72 -13.04
N ALA A 126 -15.32 19.91 -12.08
CA ALA A 126 -16.64 19.29 -12.13
C ALA A 126 -17.69 20.39 -12.35
N GLY A 127 -18.27 20.41 -13.55
CA GLY A 127 -19.31 21.37 -13.91
C GLY A 127 -20.49 21.20 -12.96
N ARG A 128 -20.79 22.27 -12.21
CA ARG A 128 -22.05 22.35 -11.47
C ARG A 128 -23.19 22.27 -12.48
N ARG A 129 -23.84 21.10 -12.59
CA ARG A 129 -25.14 21.01 -13.27
C ARG A 129 -26.13 21.82 -12.42
N ALA A 130 -26.57 22.94 -12.97
CA ALA A 130 -27.78 23.61 -12.48
C ALA A 130 -28.95 22.65 -12.63
N LEU A 131 -29.67 22.42 -11.53
CA LEU A 131 -30.95 21.76 -11.54
C LEU A 131 -31.95 22.77 -12.13
N SER A 132 -32.57 22.41 -13.25
CA SER A 132 -33.79 23.03 -13.77
C SER A 132 -34.97 22.13 -13.44
#